data_AF-A0A538N496-F1
#
_entry.id   AF-A0A538N496-F1
#
_cell.length_a   1.000
_cell.length_b   1.000
_cell.length_c   1.000
_cell.angle_alpha   90.00
_cell.angle_beta   90.00
_cell.angle_gamma   90.00
#
_symmetry.space_group_name_H-M   'P 1'
#
loop_
_entity.id
_entity.type
_entity.pdbx_description
1 polymer ?
#
loop_
_entity_poly.entity_id
_entity_poly.type
_entity_poly.pdbx_seq_one_letter_code
_entity_poly.pdbx_strand_id
1 'polypeptide(L)'
;MGLLLQALDVAGPWRWRWLLTDEASGAALADHTVAVDPADEPEAAGFEDLPGFLRRRADPTRRVESEAELVAQVGAWAGERLLGQTVGDAIAAAAPATVRVRVPESAGWLLFAPWELAYAGGLPLARRGDVSLVFDVGAATAGGAARGADAPLRMVAVFSLPTETRALGLRRE
;
A
#
# COMPACT_ATOMS: atom_id res chain seq x y z
N MET A 1 0.82 -2.75 -16.67
CA MET A 1 -0.33 -1.85 -16.92
C MET A 1 -0.31 -0.72 -15.90
N GLY A 2 -0.75 0.50 -16.25
CA GLY A 2 -0.81 1.63 -15.33
C GLY A 2 -2.20 1.75 -14.73
N LEU A 3 -2.30 1.70 -13.40
CA LEU A 3 -3.57 1.83 -12.67
C LEU A 3 -3.53 3.07 -11.79
N LEU A 4 -4.68 3.73 -11.63
CA LEU A 4 -4.85 4.85 -10.70
C LEU A 4 -5.91 4.48 -9.66
N LEU A 5 -5.50 4.43 -8.39
CA LEU A 5 -6.36 4.23 -7.23
C LEU A 5 -6.54 5.57 -6.51
N GLN A 6 -7.76 6.09 -6.43
CA GLN A 6 -8.04 7.40 -5.84
C GLN A 6 -8.84 7.28 -4.55
N ALA A 7 -8.37 7.94 -3.49
CA ALA A 7 -9.16 8.17 -2.28
C ALA A 7 -10.11 9.35 -2.51
N LEU A 8 -11.39 9.07 -2.58
CA LEU A 8 -12.49 10.02 -2.77
C LEU A 8 -13.32 10.10 -1.49
N ASP A 9 -14.12 11.16 -1.37
CA ASP A 9 -15.13 11.32 -0.32
C ASP A 9 -14.58 11.07 1.10
N VAL A 10 -13.33 11.51 1.35
CA VAL A 10 -12.66 11.25 2.63
C VAL A 10 -13.35 12.04 3.74
N ALA A 11 -14.00 11.33 4.66
CA ALA A 11 -14.70 11.87 5.81
C ALA A 11 -13.98 11.59 7.14
N GLY A 12 -12.94 10.76 7.12
CA GLY A 12 -12.14 10.46 8.31
C GLY A 12 -11.19 9.28 8.11
N PRO A 13 -10.48 8.85 9.18
CA PRO A 13 -9.44 7.83 9.11
C PRO A 13 -9.95 6.42 8.80
N TRP A 14 -11.26 6.19 8.94
CA TRP A 14 -11.94 4.91 8.69
C TRP A 14 -13.13 5.05 7.73
N ARG A 15 -13.23 6.20 7.03
CA ARG A 15 -14.34 6.51 6.13
C ARG A 15 -13.89 7.27 4.89
N TRP A 16 -13.87 6.59 3.75
CA TRP A 16 -13.60 7.15 2.43
C TRP A 16 -14.05 6.17 1.34
N ARG A 17 -13.88 6.51 0.07
CA ARG A 17 -14.16 5.62 -1.05
C ARG A 17 -12.94 5.49 -1.94
N TRP A 18 -12.61 4.26 -2.32
CA TRP A 18 -11.65 3.97 -3.38
C TRP A 18 -12.34 3.94 -4.73
N LEU A 19 -11.69 4.53 -5.73
CA LEU A 19 -12.00 4.34 -7.14
C LEU A 19 -10.73 3.92 -7.88
N LEU A 20 -10.78 2.76 -8.51
CA LEU A 20 -9.70 2.24 -9.36
C LEU A 20 -10.04 2.48 -10.83
N THR A 21 -9.13 3.12 -11.55
CA THR A 21 -9.25 3.36 -12.99
C THR A 21 -8.02 2.84 -13.75
N ASP A 22 -8.24 2.47 -15.01
CA ASP A 22 -7.15 2.27 -15.96
C ASP A 22 -6.61 3.64 -16.41
N GLU A 23 -5.31 3.89 -16.27
CA GLU A 23 -4.75 5.21 -16.56
C GLU A 23 -4.75 5.56 -18.05
N ALA A 24 -4.69 4.56 -18.93
CA ALA A 24 -4.62 4.79 -20.37
C ALA A 24 -5.99 5.19 -20.95
N SER A 25 -7.05 4.50 -20.52
CA SER A 25 -8.41 4.70 -21.02
C SER A 25 -9.27 5.60 -20.12
N GLY A 26 -8.90 5.76 -18.86
CA GLY A 26 -9.73 6.41 -17.85
C GLY A 26 -10.95 5.58 -17.41
N ALA A 27 -11.06 4.32 -17.85
CA ALA A 27 -12.18 3.46 -17.52
C ALA A 27 -12.16 3.08 -16.03
N ALA A 28 -13.31 3.16 -15.37
CA ALA A 28 -13.48 2.66 -14.01
C ALA A 28 -13.46 1.13 -14.02
N LEU A 29 -12.59 0.54 -13.20
CA LEU A 29 -12.41 -0.90 -13.09
C LEU A 29 -13.09 -1.47 -11.84
N ALA A 30 -13.00 -0.75 -10.72
CA ALA A 30 -13.59 -1.14 -9.45
C ALA A 30 -13.78 0.08 -8.54
N ASP A 31 -14.74 0.01 -7.64
CA ASP A 31 -14.90 0.92 -6.52
C ASP A 31 -15.08 0.14 -5.21
N HIS A 32 -14.74 0.79 -4.10
CA HIS A 32 -14.94 0.24 -2.76
C HIS A 32 -15.19 1.35 -1.75
N THR A 33 -16.25 1.23 -0.95
CA THR A 33 -16.50 2.18 0.15
C THR A 33 -15.94 1.63 1.44
N VAL A 34 -15.01 2.37 2.04
CA VAL A 34 -14.49 2.09 3.37
C VAL A 34 -15.36 2.80 4.39
N ALA A 35 -15.94 2.02 5.29
CA ALA A 35 -16.73 2.50 6.42
C ALA A 35 -16.57 1.50 7.57
N VAL A 36 -15.40 1.57 8.22
CA VAL A 36 -15.04 0.68 9.33
C VAL A 36 -15.34 1.39 10.65
N ASP A 37 -15.89 0.65 11.61
CA ASP A 37 -15.90 1.06 13.01
C ASP A 37 -14.76 0.34 13.75
N PRO A 38 -13.68 1.03 14.15
CA PRO A 38 -12.55 0.39 14.82
C PRO A 38 -12.92 -0.17 16.20
N ALA A 39 -14.06 0.19 16.78
CA ALA A 39 -14.53 -0.39 18.04
C ALA A 39 -15.03 -1.83 17.87
N ASP A 40 -15.58 -2.16 16.70
CA ASP A 40 -16.16 -3.48 16.40
C ASP A 40 -15.12 -4.43 15.76
N GLU A 41 -14.07 -3.87 15.18
CA GLU A 41 -13.11 -4.59 14.34
C GLU A 41 -11.69 -4.54 14.94
N PRO A 42 -11.29 -5.53 15.74
CA PRO A 42 -10.03 -5.48 16.48
C PRO A 42 -8.77 -5.42 15.60
N GLU A 43 -8.85 -5.90 14.37
CA GLU A 43 -7.80 -5.83 13.36
C GLU A 43 -7.46 -4.38 12.97
N ALA A 44 -8.41 -3.45 13.13
CA ALA A 44 -8.16 -2.02 12.90
C ALA A 44 -7.02 -1.49 13.79
N ALA A 45 -6.95 -1.94 15.05
CA ALA A 45 -5.86 -1.59 15.95
C ALA A 45 -4.51 -2.18 15.51
N GLY A 46 -4.52 -3.34 14.84
CA GLY A 46 -3.32 -3.94 14.25
C GLY A 46 -2.86 -3.22 12.98
N PHE A 47 -3.80 -2.65 12.21
CA PHE A 47 -3.47 -1.84 11.05
C PHE A 47 -2.91 -0.46 11.42
N GLU A 48 -3.37 0.11 12.54
CA GLU A 48 -2.86 1.38 13.08
C GLU A 48 -1.51 1.23 13.80
N ASP A 49 -1.35 0.21 14.64
CA ASP A 49 -0.14 -0.06 15.44
C ASP A 49 0.17 -1.56 15.44
N LEU A 50 0.72 -2.05 14.32
CA LEU A 50 1.08 -3.47 14.20
C LEU A 50 2.06 -3.93 15.29
N PRO A 51 3.19 -3.23 15.56
CA PRO A 51 4.15 -3.69 16.56
C PRO A 51 3.54 -3.79 17.96
N GLY A 52 2.75 -2.79 18.39
CA GLY A 52 2.09 -2.82 19.67
C GLY A 52 0.95 -3.85 19.73
N PHE A 53 0.22 -4.06 18.63
CA PHE A 53 -0.80 -5.08 18.52
C PHE A 53 -0.21 -6.49 18.70
N LEU A 54 0.86 -6.80 17.98
CA LEU A 54 1.57 -8.07 18.10
C LEU A 54 2.13 -8.26 19.53
N ARG A 55 2.75 -7.24 20.10
CA ARG A 55 3.28 -7.30 21.48
C ARG A 55 2.20 -7.62 22.51
N ARG A 56 0.98 -7.10 22.32
CA ARG A 56 -0.15 -7.29 23.26
C ARG A 56 -0.88 -8.62 23.06
N ARG A 57 -0.94 -9.14 21.83
CA ARG A 57 -1.82 -10.27 21.47
C ARG A 57 -1.11 -11.57 21.13
N ALA A 58 0.17 -11.54 20.78
CA ALA A 58 0.90 -12.76 20.45
C ALA A 58 1.03 -13.71 21.65
N ASP A 59 0.82 -15.00 21.41
CA ASP A 59 1.07 -16.06 22.40
C ASP A 59 2.58 -16.10 22.73
N PRO A 60 2.98 -15.86 23.99
CA PRO A 60 4.40 -15.82 24.36
C PRO A 60 5.10 -17.17 24.20
N THR A 61 4.37 -18.28 24.20
CA THR A 61 4.92 -19.64 24.07
C THR A 61 5.12 -20.06 22.62
N ARG A 62 4.38 -19.47 21.67
CA ARG A 62 4.44 -19.74 20.22
C ARG A 62 4.65 -18.46 19.42
N ARG A 63 5.52 -17.58 19.92
CA ARG A 63 5.53 -16.18 19.51
C ARG A 63 5.66 -15.95 17.99
N VAL A 64 6.58 -16.65 17.33
CA VAL A 64 6.80 -16.49 15.89
C VAL A 64 5.57 -16.92 15.08
N GLU A 65 4.98 -18.06 15.41
CA GLU A 65 3.80 -18.59 14.71
C GLU A 65 2.58 -17.70 14.97
N SER A 66 2.35 -17.32 16.22
CA SER A 66 1.24 -16.45 16.62
C SER A 66 1.35 -15.05 16.00
N GLU A 67 2.55 -14.47 15.93
CA GLU A 67 2.74 -13.18 15.24
C GLU A 67 2.45 -13.31 13.74
N ALA A 68 2.86 -14.40 13.10
CA ALA A 68 2.56 -14.64 11.69
C ALA A 68 1.05 -14.81 11.42
N GLU A 69 0.34 -15.54 12.29
CA GLU A 69 -1.13 -15.68 12.25
C GLU A 69 -1.82 -14.31 12.39
N LEU A 70 -1.39 -13.49 13.35
CA LEU A 70 -1.95 -12.16 13.58
C LEU A 70 -1.67 -11.19 12.42
N VAL A 71 -0.47 -11.21 11.84
CA VAL A 71 -0.14 -10.43 10.65
C VAL A 71 -1.00 -10.85 9.46
N ALA A 72 -1.20 -12.16 9.27
CA ALA A 72 -2.06 -12.68 8.21
C ALA A 72 -3.52 -12.24 8.42
N GLN A 73 -4.01 -12.27 9.66
CA GLN A 73 -5.36 -11.81 10.01
C GLN A 73 -5.56 -10.33 9.71
N VAL A 74 -4.64 -9.46 10.16
CA VAL A 74 -4.69 -8.02 9.86
C VAL A 74 -4.61 -7.75 8.36
N GLY A 75 -3.76 -8.48 7.63
CA GLY A 75 -3.62 -8.33 6.19
C GLY A 75 -4.87 -8.76 5.40
N ALA A 76 -5.48 -9.89 5.78
CA ALA A 76 -6.72 -10.37 5.17
C ALA A 76 -7.86 -9.37 5.41
N TRP A 77 -7.99 -8.90 6.65
CA TRP A 77 -8.93 -7.86 7.03
C TRP A 77 -8.71 -6.55 6.26
N ALA A 78 -7.47 -6.09 6.12
CA ALA A 78 -7.15 -4.89 5.36
C ALA A 78 -7.48 -5.05 3.86
N GLY A 79 -7.24 -6.23 3.29
CA GLY A 79 -7.64 -6.56 1.92
C GLY A 79 -9.16 -6.47 1.71
N GLU A 80 -9.93 -7.06 2.63
CA GLU A 80 -11.39 -7.10 2.55
C GLU A 80 -12.04 -5.74 2.84
N ARG A 81 -11.64 -5.10 3.95
CA ARG A 81 -12.34 -3.94 4.53
C ARG A 81 -11.79 -2.61 4.06
N LEU A 82 -10.48 -2.49 3.91
CA LEU A 82 -9.83 -1.21 3.59
C LEU A 82 -9.49 -1.07 2.11
N LEU A 83 -8.87 -2.06 1.49
CA LEU A 83 -8.60 -2.06 0.05
C LEU A 83 -9.88 -2.35 -0.73
N GLY A 84 -10.64 -3.35 -0.26
CA GLY A 84 -11.84 -3.86 -0.91
C GLY A 84 -11.52 -5.03 -1.82
N GLN A 85 -12.28 -6.13 -1.69
CA GLN A 85 -12.07 -7.35 -2.47
C GLN A 85 -12.12 -7.08 -3.98
N THR A 86 -13.09 -6.28 -4.45
CA THR A 86 -13.25 -5.91 -5.87
C THR A 86 -12.04 -5.14 -6.42
N VAL A 87 -11.51 -4.20 -5.65
CA VAL A 87 -10.31 -3.43 -5.99
C VAL A 87 -9.07 -4.33 -5.99
N GLY A 88 -8.90 -5.15 -4.95
CA GLY A 88 -7.80 -6.10 -4.85
C GLY A 88 -7.77 -7.11 -5.99
N ASP A 89 -8.93 -7.65 -6.39
CA ASP A 89 -9.05 -8.58 -7.50
C ASP A 89 -8.79 -7.91 -8.86
N ALA A 90 -9.26 -6.67 -9.05
CA ALA A 90 -8.96 -5.90 -10.26
C ALA A 90 -7.46 -5.59 -10.38
N ILE A 91 -6.79 -5.24 -9.28
CA ILE A 91 -5.33 -5.03 -9.23
C ILE A 91 -4.60 -6.35 -9.55
N ALA A 92 -5.04 -7.48 -8.97
CA ALA A 92 -4.42 -8.77 -9.22
C ALA A 92 -4.59 -9.25 -10.66
N ALA A 93 -5.77 -9.04 -11.26
CA ALA A 93 -6.04 -9.38 -12.66
C ALA A 93 -5.25 -8.51 -13.65
N ALA A 94 -4.89 -7.30 -13.24
CA ALA A 94 -4.08 -6.35 -13.99
C ALA A 94 -2.57 -6.64 -13.96
N ALA A 95 -2.12 -7.57 -13.11
CA ALA A 95 -0.71 -7.83 -12.91
C ALA A 95 -0.01 -8.34 -14.19
N PRO A 96 1.23 -7.90 -14.48
CA PRO A 96 2.05 -6.99 -13.69
C PRO A 96 1.61 -5.51 -13.82
N ALA A 97 1.48 -4.83 -12.68
CA ALA A 97 0.92 -3.48 -12.61
C ALA A 97 1.66 -2.55 -11.65
N THR A 98 1.77 -1.29 -12.05
CA THR A 98 2.09 -0.20 -11.13
C THR A 98 0.79 0.54 -10.83
N VAL A 99 0.41 0.55 -9.55
CA VAL A 99 -0.78 1.25 -9.06
C VAL A 99 -0.33 2.57 -8.47
N ARG A 100 -0.69 3.68 -9.13
CA ARG A 100 -0.53 5.01 -8.57
C ARG A 100 -1.67 5.28 -7.61
N VAL A 101 -1.36 5.49 -6.34
CA VAL A 101 -2.34 5.76 -5.29
C VAL A 101 -2.36 7.26 -5.05
N ARG A 102 -3.46 7.91 -5.43
CA ARG A 102 -3.66 9.34 -5.24
C ARG A 102 -4.47 9.59 -3.97
N VAL A 103 -3.84 10.29 -3.04
CA VAL A 103 -4.40 10.62 -1.73
C VAL A 103 -4.52 12.14 -1.60
N PRO A 104 -5.69 12.68 -1.20
CA PRO A 104 -5.81 14.12 -0.94
C PRO A 104 -4.96 14.52 0.27
N GLU A 105 -4.52 15.78 0.32
CA GLU A 105 -3.70 16.28 1.44
C GLU A 105 -4.35 16.06 2.81
N SER A 106 -5.68 16.21 2.85
CA SER A 106 -6.49 15.96 4.04
C SER A 106 -6.47 14.52 4.53
N ALA A 107 -5.88 13.58 3.78
CA ALA A 107 -5.83 12.15 4.07
C ALA A 107 -4.41 11.58 4.08
N GLY A 108 -3.39 12.41 4.29
CA GLY A 108 -1.97 12.02 4.20
C GLY A 108 -1.55 10.86 5.10
N TRP A 109 -2.32 10.51 6.14
CA TRP A 109 -2.05 9.31 6.96
C TRP A 109 -2.13 8.00 6.16
N LEU A 110 -2.90 7.96 5.06
CA LEU A 110 -3.00 6.77 4.21
C LEU A 110 -1.66 6.43 3.54
N LEU A 111 -0.71 7.36 3.45
CA LEU A 111 0.62 7.10 2.88
C LEU A 111 1.48 6.19 3.76
N PHE A 112 1.21 6.19 5.07
CA PHE A 112 2.00 5.49 6.08
C PHE A 112 1.30 4.24 6.59
N ALA A 113 0.08 3.97 6.11
CA ALA A 113 -0.65 2.77 6.40
C ALA A 113 0.04 1.54 5.77
N PRO A 114 0.01 0.37 6.43
CA PRO A 114 0.74 -0.82 5.98
C PRO A 114 0.01 -1.57 4.86
N TRP A 115 -0.21 -0.91 3.72
CA TRP A 115 -0.92 -1.47 2.57
C TRP A 115 -0.29 -2.74 2.02
N GLU A 116 1.00 -2.93 2.22
CA GLU A 116 1.74 -4.13 1.83
C GLU A 116 1.18 -5.39 2.48
N LEU A 117 0.49 -5.27 3.62
CA LEU A 117 -0.19 -6.38 4.28
C LEU A 117 -1.51 -6.74 3.60
N ALA A 118 -2.17 -5.78 2.93
CA ALA A 118 -3.49 -5.98 2.35
C ALA A 118 -3.45 -7.08 1.28
N TYR A 119 -4.44 -7.97 1.33
CA TYR A 119 -4.54 -9.06 0.38
C TYR A 119 -5.19 -8.56 -0.92
N ALA A 120 -4.60 -8.95 -2.05
CA ALA A 120 -5.12 -8.73 -3.39
C ALA A 120 -5.00 -10.05 -4.16
N GLY A 121 -6.10 -10.58 -4.69
CA GLY A 121 -6.11 -11.88 -5.36
C GLY A 121 -5.54 -13.03 -4.52
N GLY A 122 -5.90 -13.09 -3.23
CA GLY A 122 -5.53 -14.17 -2.30
C GLY A 122 -4.10 -14.14 -1.74
N LEU A 123 -3.29 -13.14 -2.10
CA LEU A 123 -1.93 -12.96 -1.57
C LEU A 123 -1.75 -11.54 -1.01
N PRO A 124 -0.99 -11.36 0.08
CA PRO A 124 -0.62 -10.04 0.56
C PRO A 124 0.25 -9.34 -0.50
N LEU A 125 0.00 -8.06 -0.74
CA LEU A 125 0.71 -7.26 -1.75
C LEU A 125 2.25 -7.35 -1.61
N ALA A 126 2.76 -7.39 -0.38
CA ALA A 126 4.19 -7.58 -0.07
C ALA A 126 4.82 -8.83 -0.70
N ARG A 127 4.03 -9.91 -0.89
CA ARG A 127 4.53 -11.22 -1.33
C ARG A 127 4.25 -11.52 -2.79
N ARG A 128 3.44 -10.70 -3.46
CA ARG A 128 3.09 -10.93 -4.86
C ARG A 128 4.25 -10.66 -5.82
N GLY A 129 4.99 -9.58 -5.62
CA GLY A 129 6.16 -9.21 -6.43
C GLY A 129 5.86 -8.70 -7.85
N ASP A 130 4.60 -8.73 -8.29
CA ASP A 130 4.12 -8.31 -9.62
C ASP A 130 3.28 -7.02 -9.58
N VAL A 131 3.05 -6.46 -8.39
CA VAL A 131 2.33 -5.21 -8.15
C VAL A 131 3.20 -4.27 -7.33
N SER A 132 3.27 -3.00 -7.75
CA SER A 132 3.94 -1.94 -7.00
C SER A 132 2.99 -0.78 -6.75
N LEU A 133 2.93 -0.29 -5.50
CA LEU A 133 2.17 0.91 -5.14
C LEU A 133 3.09 2.13 -5.19
N VAL A 134 2.65 3.21 -5.83
CA VAL A 134 3.34 4.50 -5.87
C VAL A 134 2.39 5.57 -5.35
N PHE A 135 2.74 6.22 -4.26
CA PHE A 135 1.85 7.18 -3.61
C PHE A 135 2.13 8.61 -4.07
N ASP A 136 1.06 9.29 -4.48
CA ASP A 136 1.04 10.71 -4.82
C ASP A 136 0.16 11.48 -3.84
N VAL A 137 0.71 12.57 -3.30
CA VAL A 137 -0.02 13.50 -2.41
C VAL A 137 -0.38 14.76 -3.19
N GLY A 138 -1.62 15.21 -3.05
CA GLY A 138 -2.05 16.53 -3.53
C GLY A 138 -3.16 16.50 -4.57
N ALA A 139 -3.61 17.70 -4.94
CA ALA A 139 -4.61 17.86 -5.99
C ALA A 139 -4.11 17.27 -7.31
N ALA A 140 -5.01 16.64 -8.07
CA ALA A 140 -4.72 16.24 -9.43
C ALA A 140 -4.23 17.45 -10.22
N THR A 141 -2.92 17.57 -10.43
CA THR A 141 -2.42 18.41 -11.50
C THR A 141 -2.93 17.75 -12.78
N ALA A 142 -4.01 18.31 -13.33
CA ALA A 142 -4.50 17.97 -14.65
C ALA A 142 -3.28 17.88 -15.57
N GLY A 143 -3.09 16.71 -16.19
CA GLY A 143 -1.88 16.29 -16.89
C GLY A 143 -1.05 17.46 -17.39
N GLY A 144 -0.10 17.89 -16.56
CA GLY A 144 1.04 18.62 -17.09
C GLY A 144 1.74 17.58 -17.93
N ALA A 145 1.54 17.63 -19.26
CA ALA A 145 2.40 16.94 -20.19
C ALA A 145 3.81 17.07 -19.62
N ALA A 146 4.44 15.94 -19.28
CA ALA A 146 5.83 15.96 -18.83
C ALA A 146 6.54 16.84 -19.86
N ARG A 147 6.95 18.05 -19.45
CA ARG A 147 7.70 18.93 -20.35
C ARG A 147 8.80 18.02 -20.85
N GLY A 148 8.83 17.80 -22.17
CA GLY A 148 9.73 16.82 -22.78
C GLY A 148 11.07 16.92 -22.08
N ALA A 149 11.55 15.79 -21.57
CA ALA A 149 12.77 15.70 -20.77
C ALA A 149 13.97 16.04 -21.68
N ASP A 150 14.08 17.30 -22.07
CA ASP A 150 15.18 17.90 -22.81
C ASP A 150 16.19 18.51 -21.83
N ALA A 151 15.88 18.46 -20.53
CA ALA A 151 16.85 18.65 -19.47
C ALA A 151 17.53 17.31 -19.17
N PRO A 152 18.87 17.23 -19.18
CA PRO A 152 19.56 16.00 -18.83
C PRO A 152 19.19 15.60 -17.40
N LEU A 153 18.65 14.39 -17.24
CA LEU A 153 18.38 13.77 -15.95
C LEU A 153 19.65 13.82 -15.09
N ARG A 154 19.61 14.57 -13.99
CA ARG A 154 20.73 14.69 -13.06
C ARG A 154 20.54 13.70 -11.92
N MET A 155 21.10 12.52 -12.12
CA MET A 155 21.10 11.44 -11.14
C MET A 155 22.10 11.78 -10.04
N VAL A 156 21.63 12.13 -8.84
CA VAL A 156 22.50 12.62 -7.75
C VAL A 156 23.27 11.49 -7.06
N ALA A 157 22.72 10.27 -7.06
CA ALA A 157 23.45 9.04 -6.76
C ALA A 157 22.62 7.82 -7.20
N VAL A 158 23.30 6.81 -7.76
CA VAL A 158 22.76 5.44 -7.90
C VAL A 158 23.54 4.57 -6.95
N PHE A 159 22.84 3.98 -5.99
CA PHE A 159 23.41 2.93 -5.17
C PHE A 159 22.89 1.60 -5.70
N SER A 160 23.73 0.91 -6.46
CA SER A 160 23.52 -0.50 -6.72
C SER A 160 23.71 -1.24 -5.40
N LEU A 161 22.65 -1.79 -4.83
CA LEU A 161 22.78 -2.79 -3.76
C LEU A 161 23.30 -4.07 -4.41
N PRO A 162 24.50 -4.58 -4.04
CA PRO A 162 24.90 -5.91 -4.43
C PRO A 162 24.06 -6.89 -3.63
N THR A 163 23.23 -7.68 -4.32
CA THR A 163 22.75 -8.96 -3.80
C THR A 163 24.00 -9.76 -3.43
N GLU A 164 24.17 -10.09 -2.14
CA GLU A 164 25.20 -11.01 -1.60
C GLU A 164 26.65 -10.50 -1.38
N THR A 165 26.93 -9.44 -0.59
CA THR A 165 28.26 -9.35 0.06
C THR A 165 28.28 -8.61 1.41
N ARG A 166 28.81 -9.28 2.45
CA ARG A 166 29.00 -8.81 3.83
C ARG A 166 29.79 -7.50 3.93
N ALA A 167 29.39 -6.62 4.86
CA ALA A 167 30.14 -5.44 5.25
C ALA A 167 31.48 -5.82 5.92
N LEU A 168 32.59 -5.56 5.24
CA LEU A 168 33.94 -5.53 5.80
C LEU A 168 34.59 -4.22 5.37
N GLY A 169 34.95 -3.37 6.34
CA GLY A 169 35.65 -2.13 6.05
C GLY A 169 35.74 -1.17 7.23
N LEU A 170 36.29 -1.64 8.36
CA LEU A 170 36.75 -0.82 9.47
C LEU A 170 37.71 0.28 8.98
N ARG A 171 37.46 1.54 9.37
CA ARG A 171 38.47 2.62 9.28
C ARG A 171 39.35 2.57 10.53
N ARG A 172 40.66 2.45 10.33
CA ARG A 172 41.67 2.92 11.28
C ARG A 172 42.02 4.35 10.89
N GLU A 173 41.76 5.28 11.80
CA GLU A 173 42.55 6.49 12.00
C GLU A 173 42.91 6.55 13.48
#